data_AF-A0A9P1EKU5-F1
#
_entry.id   AF-A0A9P1EKU5-F1
#
_cell.length_a   1.000
_cell.length_b   1.000
_cell.length_c   1.000
_cell.angle_alpha   90.00
_cell.angle_beta   90.00
_cell.angle_gamma   90.00
#
_symmetry.space_group_name_H-M   'P 1'
#
loop_
_entity.id
_entity.type
_entity.pdbx_description
1 polymer ?
#
loop_
_entity_poly.entity_id
_entity_poly.type
_entity_poly.pdbx_seq_one_letter_code
_entity_poly.pdbx_strand_id
1 'polypeptide(L)'
;MHACVRSTCEINKMANDHCYFYHITKKLESIKLLIIVILLVDRQRLGAIGGGGRKDNSTSDHGQLEKWNLIRSYGRRMMMTKGSATIVNRGDGGRGGGLSPRLDPKLRNAEMNKMEIRVSQDGKGDFKTIQKAIDSIPPHNARRVLIYIHPGLYREKVHISKKLPFLTLIAGNSSDPPKISGNDTASDMGRDGRPLRTFHSATVAIDADYFVAVNILFENTAKADVGRSVNGEQGVALRITGTKAAFFNCGFYGSQDTLYDHKGLHYFKNCFIQGAVDFIFGYGRSLYQNCHLKSVAQNGVAASLTAQKRTAKSFASGFSFTNCTVTGSGSVYLGRAWGDYSRVIFSFSYLDALVLPQGWSDWGQPLRDSKVYYGEYKCSGPGANTTRRVPWARTLTKQEALPFIGPYFIHAHS
;
A
#
# COMPACT_ATOMS: atom_id res chain seq x y z
N MET A 1 65.26 -33.87 5.59
CA MET A 1 64.21 -33.54 6.59
C MET A 1 63.24 -32.56 5.94
N HIS A 2 61.94 -32.90 5.94
CA HIS A 2 60.72 -32.06 5.99
C HIS A 2 60.76 -30.61 5.43
N ALA A 3 59.81 -30.06 4.67
CA ALA A 3 58.51 -30.47 4.12
C ALA A 3 57.99 -29.29 3.23
N CYS A 4 57.04 -29.60 2.35
CA CYS A 4 55.96 -28.73 1.79
C CYS A 4 56.27 -27.37 1.11
N VAL A 5 55.58 -26.89 0.06
CA VAL A 5 54.52 -27.38 -0.85
C VAL A 5 54.38 -26.30 -1.96
N ARG A 6 54.11 -26.74 -3.19
CA ARG A 6 53.67 -25.92 -4.34
C ARG A 6 52.24 -25.42 -4.13
N SER A 7 51.92 -24.17 -4.48
CA SER A 7 50.64 -23.82 -5.15
C SER A 7 50.55 -22.32 -5.44
N THR A 8 51.03 -21.91 -6.61
CA THR A 8 50.44 -20.81 -7.37
C THR A 8 49.25 -21.37 -8.16
N CYS A 9 48.19 -20.58 -8.30
CA CYS A 9 46.97 -20.85 -9.06
C CYS A 9 45.83 -21.60 -8.32
N GLU A 10 45.07 -20.89 -7.46
CA GLU A 10 43.62 -21.10 -7.22
C GLU A 10 43.05 -20.10 -6.20
N ILE A 11 42.94 -18.81 -6.53
CA ILE A 11 42.17 -17.82 -5.72
C ILE A 11 41.18 -17.01 -6.59
N ASN A 12 40.85 -17.49 -7.79
CA ASN A 12 39.85 -16.84 -8.67
C ASN A 12 38.61 -17.71 -8.95
N LYS A 13 38.18 -18.54 -7.99
CA LYS A 13 36.96 -19.36 -8.13
C LYS A 13 35.98 -19.35 -6.96
N MET A 14 36.16 -18.51 -5.93
CA MET A 14 35.20 -18.38 -4.81
C MET A 14 34.44 -17.05 -4.75
N ALA A 15 34.67 -16.13 -5.69
CA ALA A 15 33.96 -14.84 -5.73
C ALA A 15 32.66 -14.84 -6.57
N ASN A 16 32.35 -15.94 -7.28
CA ASN A 16 31.18 -16.00 -8.18
C ASN A 16 29.96 -16.79 -7.64
N ASP A 17 30.10 -17.57 -6.55
CA ASP A 17 28.99 -18.41 -6.07
C ASP A 17 28.11 -17.74 -4.99
N HIS A 18 28.55 -16.63 -4.38
CA HIS A 18 27.73 -15.85 -3.44
C HIS A 18 26.78 -14.84 -4.12
N CYS A 19 26.99 -14.54 -5.40
CA CYS A 19 26.09 -13.68 -6.18
C CYS A 19 24.89 -14.45 -6.78
N TYR A 20 24.99 -15.77 -6.96
CA TYR A 20 23.89 -16.59 -7.48
C TYR A 20 22.82 -16.91 -6.41
N PHE A 21 23.22 -17.10 -5.14
CA PHE A 21 22.26 -17.41 -4.06
C PHE A 21 21.47 -16.18 -3.55
N TYR A 22 22.04 -14.97 -3.66
CA TYR A 22 21.36 -13.74 -3.25
C TYR A 22 20.32 -13.25 -4.27
N HIS A 23 20.48 -13.63 -5.55
CA HIS A 23 19.49 -13.34 -6.59
C HIS A 23 18.35 -14.37 -6.66
N ILE A 24 18.58 -15.63 -6.27
CA ILE A 24 17.55 -16.67 -6.30
C ILE A 24 16.57 -16.55 -5.12
N THR A 25 17.03 -16.10 -3.95
CA THR A 25 16.18 -15.92 -2.75
C THR A 25 15.22 -14.72 -2.86
N LYS A 26 15.64 -13.59 -3.44
CA LYS A 26 14.72 -12.46 -3.72
C LYS A 26 13.69 -12.76 -4.80
N LYS A 27 14.02 -13.63 -5.76
CA LYS A 27 13.09 -14.03 -6.83
C LYS A 27 12.00 -14.96 -6.28
N LEU A 28 12.34 -15.89 -5.38
CA LEU A 28 11.39 -16.85 -4.78
C LEU A 28 10.41 -16.25 -3.76
N GLU A 29 10.80 -15.22 -2.99
CA GLU A 29 9.89 -14.60 -2.01
C GLU A 29 8.89 -13.63 -2.65
N SER A 30 9.32 -12.90 -3.67
CA SER A 30 8.44 -12.07 -4.49
C SER A 30 7.41 -12.92 -5.24
N ILE A 31 7.75 -14.18 -5.56
CA ILE A 31 6.87 -15.14 -6.21
C ILE A 31 5.73 -15.60 -5.30
N LYS A 32 5.84 -15.62 -3.96
CA LYS A 32 4.74 -16.13 -3.09
C LYS A 32 3.58 -15.15 -2.90
N LEU A 33 3.86 -13.86 -2.68
CA LEU A 33 2.82 -12.81 -2.68
C LEU A 33 2.28 -12.59 -4.10
N LEU A 34 3.15 -12.70 -5.11
CA LEU A 34 2.76 -12.66 -6.50
C LEU A 34 1.96 -13.91 -6.90
N ILE A 35 2.15 -15.09 -6.29
CA ILE A 35 1.31 -16.28 -6.52
C ILE A 35 -0.08 -16.06 -5.95
N ILE A 36 -0.24 -15.42 -4.79
CA ILE A 36 -1.58 -15.05 -4.28
C ILE A 36 -2.26 -14.06 -5.25
N VAL A 37 -1.53 -13.07 -5.76
CA VAL A 37 -2.06 -12.11 -6.74
C VAL A 37 -2.27 -12.72 -8.13
N ILE A 38 -1.37 -13.58 -8.62
CA ILE A 38 -1.45 -14.28 -9.92
C ILE A 38 -2.61 -15.27 -9.86
N LEU A 39 -2.78 -16.04 -8.78
CA LEU A 39 -3.94 -16.92 -8.60
C LEU A 39 -5.26 -16.16 -8.45
N LEU A 40 -5.25 -14.88 -8.06
CA LEU A 40 -6.43 -14.02 -8.03
C LEU A 40 -6.70 -13.31 -9.36
N VAL A 41 -5.69 -13.12 -10.23
CA VAL A 41 -5.79 -12.34 -11.48
C VAL A 41 -5.83 -13.22 -12.74
N ASP A 42 -5.35 -14.47 -12.71
CA ASP A 42 -5.21 -15.32 -13.91
C ASP A 42 -6.54 -15.77 -14.55
N ARG A 43 -7.71 -15.51 -13.94
CA ARG A 43 -9.00 -15.77 -14.60
C ARG A 43 -9.43 -14.73 -15.62
N GLN A 44 -8.80 -13.55 -15.67
CA GLN A 44 -9.23 -12.47 -16.58
C GLN A 44 -8.49 -12.42 -17.93
N ARG A 45 -7.49 -13.30 -18.17
CA ARG A 45 -6.69 -13.28 -19.41
C ARG A 45 -7.14 -14.22 -20.52
N LEU A 46 -8.15 -15.07 -20.31
CA LEU A 46 -8.60 -16.04 -21.30
C LEU A 46 -9.91 -15.67 -22.02
N GLY A 47 -10.46 -14.47 -21.80
CA GLY A 47 -11.81 -14.10 -22.28
C GLY A 47 -11.90 -12.96 -23.30
N ALA A 48 -10.81 -12.53 -23.95
CA ALA A 48 -10.86 -11.41 -24.89
C ALA A 48 -9.88 -11.58 -26.07
N ILE A 49 -10.09 -12.60 -26.89
CA ILE A 49 -9.66 -12.60 -28.29
C ILE A 49 -10.86 -13.06 -29.12
N GLY A 50 -11.59 -12.09 -29.67
CA GLY A 50 -12.78 -12.36 -30.48
C GLY A 50 -13.46 -11.11 -31.02
N GLY A 51 -12.91 -10.57 -32.11
CA GLY A 51 -13.68 -10.04 -33.25
C GLY A 51 -14.32 -8.64 -33.20
N GLY A 52 -14.02 -7.85 -34.23
CA GLY A 52 -14.99 -6.93 -34.85
C GLY A 52 -14.74 -5.44 -34.65
N GLY A 53 -14.15 -4.79 -35.66
CA GLY A 53 -13.98 -3.34 -35.70
C GLY A 53 -15.21 -2.58 -36.19
N ARG A 54 -15.35 -1.33 -35.72
CA ARG A 54 -15.92 -0.22 -36.49
C ARG A 54 -15.46 1.10 -35.88
N LYS A 55 -15.06 2.04 -36.74
CA LYS A 55 -14.69 3.43 -36.41
C LYS A 55 -15.95 4.22 -36.07
N ASP A 56 -15.84 5.16 -35.13
CA ASP A 56 -16.36 6.53 -35.31
C ASP A 56 -15.74 7.52 -34.30
N ASN A 57 -15.59 8.75 -34.79
CA ASN A 57 -14.99 9.92 -34.16
C ASN A 57 -15.92 10.59 -33.14
N SER A 58 -15.40 10.95 -31.97
CA SER A 58 -15.68 12.26 -31.36
C SER A 58 -14.64 12.61 -30.29
N THR A 59 -14.27 13.88 -30.29
CA THR A 59 -13.26 14.55 -29.47
C THR A 59 -13.76 14.85 -28.06
N SER A 60 -12.98 14.55 -27.02
CA SER A 60 -12.56 15.50 -25.96
C SER A 60 -11.79 14.82 -24.81
N ASP A 61 -10.84 15.60 -24.27
CA ASP A 61 -10.05 15.40 -23.05
C ASP A 61 -8.75 14.58 -23.14
N HIS A 62 -7.75 15.16 -23.81
CA HIS A 62 -6.39 14.64 -23.97
C HIS A 62 -5.47 14.82 -22.73
N GLY A 63 -5.98 15.26 -21.57
CA GLY A 63 -5.13 15.59 -20.40
C GLY A 63 -4.86 14.45 -19.41
N GLN A 64 -5.66 13.37 -19.40
CA GLN A 64 -5.54 12.31 -18.38
C GLN A 64 -4.93 11.00 -18.88
N LEU A 65 -4.98 10.70 -20.18
CA LEU A 65 -4.44 9.44 -20.73
C LEU A 65 -2.90 9.39 -20.82
N GLU A 66 -2.21 10.53 -20.96
CA GLU A 66 -0.74 10.53 -21.07
C GLU A 66 -0.04 10.16 -19.75
N LYS A 67 -0.66 10.43 -18.59
CA LYS A 67 -0.10 10.05 -17.28
C LYS A 67 -0.10 8.54 -17.01
N TRP A 68 -1.00 7.79 -17.64
CA TRP A 68 -1.06 6.33 -17.53
C TRP A 68 -0.02 5.61 -18.39
N ASN A 69 0.44 6.23 -19.48
CA ASN A 69 1.46 5.65 -20.35
C ASN A 69 2.86 5.68 -19.74
N LEU A 70 3.16 6.63 -18.85
CA LEU A 70 4.43 6.68 -18.11
C LEU A 70 4.59 5.50 -17.12
N ILE A 71 3.49 5.04 -16.53
CA ILE A 71 3.47 3.87 -15.63
C ILE A 71 3.68 2.57 -16.44
N ARG A 72 3.18 2.49 -17.69
CA ARG A 72 3.38 1.33 -18.58
C ARG A 72 4.79 1.25 -19.17
N SER A 73 5.50 2.37 -19.36
CA SER A 73 6.81 2.38 -20.02
C SER A 73 7.93 1.86 -19.11
N TYR A 74 7.84 2.07 -17.80
CA TYR A 74 8.79 1.51 -16.83
C TYR A 74 8.67 -0.01 -16.65
N GLY A 75 7.46 -0.57 -16.77
CA GLY A 75 7.24 -2.02 -16.65
C GLY A 75 7.77 -2.84 -17.84
N ARG A 76 7.92 -2.24 -19.02
CA ARG A 76 8.30 -2.95 -20.25
C ARG A 76 9.81 -3.25 -20.37
N ARG A 77 10.66 -2.62 -19.58
CA ARG A 77 12.12 -2.79 -19.68
C ARG A 77 12.67 -4.01 -18.91
N MET A 78 11.82 -4.77 -18.21
CA MET A 78 12.23 -5.90 -17.35
C MET A 78 11.82 -7.30 -17.84
N MET A 79 11.24 -7.45 -19.03
CA MET A 79 10.81 -8.75 -19.57
C MET A 79 11.35 -9.01 -20.98
N MET A 80 12.64 -9.32 -21.08
CA MET A 80 13.20 -10.09 -22.20
C MET A 80 14.31 -10.99 -21.63
N THR A 81 13.97 -12.24 -21.36
CA THR A 81 14.85 -13.42 -21.41
C THR A 81 13.98 -14.64 -21.14
N LYS A 82 13.53 -15.29 -22.21
CA LYS A 82 12.85 -16.59 -22.15
C LYS A 82 13.93 -17.68 -22.11
N GLY A 83 13.86 -18.56 -21.12
CA GLY A 83 14.55 -19.84 -21.10
C GLY A 83 13.62 -20.84 -20.41
N SER A 84 13.14 -21.81 -21.18
CA SER A 84 12.28 -22.90 -20.71
C SER A 84 13.13 -23.92 -19.95
N ALA A 85 12.68 -24.37 -18.77
CA ALA A 85 13.28 -25.51 -18.09
C ALA A 85 12.20 -26.38 -17.44
N THR A 86 12.04 -27.56 -18.01
CA THR A 86 11.18 -28.66 -17.56
C THR A 86 11.74 -29.23 -16.24
N ILE A 87 10.93 -29.28 -15.18
CA ILE A 87 11.33 -29.88 -13.90
C ILE A 87 11.07 -31.38 -13.94
N VAL A 88 12.14 -32.18 -13.91
CA VAL A 88 12.10 -33.62 -13.66
C VAL A 88 12.19 -33.83 -12.15
N ASN A 89 11.17 -34.46 -11.55
CA ASN A 89 11.22 -34.89 -10.15
C ASN A 89 12.10 -36.13 -10.03
N ARG A 90 13.21 -36.02 -9.29
CA ARG A 90 13.84 -37.16 -8.61
C ARG A 90 13.79 -36.89 -7.11
N GLY A 91 13.19 -37.82 -6.39
CA GLY A 91 13.17 -37.81 -4.94
C GLY A 91 14.56 -38.12 -4.39
N ASP A 92 14.90 -37.47 -3.29
CA ASP A 92 15.90 -38.01 -2.36
C ASP A 92 15.59 -37.55 -0.93
N GLY A 93 15.80 -38.46 0.00
CA GLY A 93 15.59 -38.29 1.42
C GLY A 93 16.76 -37.55 2.07
N GLY A 94 16.47 -36.61 2.97
CA GLY A 94 17.50 -35.91 3.72
C GLY A 94 16.92 -35.00 4.80
N ARG A 95 17.13 -35.36 6.06
CA ARG A 95 16.80 -34.55 7.24
C ARG A 95 17.65 -33.26 7.22
N GLY A 96 17.00 -32.12 7.02
CA GLY A 96 17.56 -30.78 7.19
C GLY A 96 16.43 -29.77 7.33
N GLY A 97 16.14 -29.36 8.57
CA GLY A 97 15.02 -28.49 8.92
C GLY A 97 15.21 -27.04 8.46
N GLY A 98 15.02 -26.78 7.16
CA GLY A 98 14.68 -25.46 6.66
C GLY A 98 13.16 -25.29 6.73
N LEU A 99 12.66 -24.64 7.79
CA LEU A 99 11.25 -24.26 7.87
C LEU A 99 10.96 -23.25 6.74
N SER A 100 10.52 -23.75 5.59
CA SER A 100 9.69 -22.95 4.68
C SER A 100 8.58 -22.33 5.54
N PRO A 101 8.42 -20.99 5.59
CA PRO A 101 7.38 -20.38 6.39
C PRO A 101 6.04 -21.00 5.99
N ARG A 102 5.45 -21.75 6.92
CA ARG A 102 4.12 -22.32 6.71
C ARG A 102 3.15 -21.16 6.68
N LEU A 103 2.43 -21.01 5.57
CA LEU A 103 1.33 -20.05 5.44
C LEU A 103 0.41 -20.17 6.67
N ASP A 104 -0.06 -19.03 7.19
CA ASP A 104 -1.02 -18.99 8.31
C ASP A 104 -2.14 -20.03 8.07
N PRO A 105 -2.35 -20.99 9.01
CA PRO A 105 -3.34 -22.05 8.82
C PRO A 105 -4.76 -21.53 8.55
N LYS A 106 -5.15 -20.39 9.14
CA LYS A 106 -6.47 -19.78 8.92
C LYS A 106 -6.58 -19.27 7.49
N LEU A 107 -5.55 -18.56 7.01
CA LEU A 107 -5.50 -18.08 5.63
C LEU A 107 -5.53 -19.26 4.66
N ARG A 108 -4.70 -20.29 4.89
CA ARG A 108 -4.69 -21.49 4.07
C ARG A 108 -6.08 -22.11 3.97
N ASN A 109 -6.77 -22.28 5.09
CA ASN A 109 -8.12 -22.85 5.10
C ASN A 109 -9.13 -21.97 4.35
N ALA A 110 -9.05 -20.65 4.51
CA ALA A 110 -9.92 -19.72 3.80
C ALA A 110 -9.74 -19.79 2.28
N GLU A 111 -8.50 -19.98 1.80
CA GLU A 111 -8.20 -20.06 0.37
C GLU A 111 -8.65 -21.38 -0.29
N MET A 112 -8.91 -22.45 0.48
CA MET A 112 -9.33 -23.75 -0.07
C MET A 112 -10.75 -23.77 -0.63
N ASN A 113 -11.63 -22.91 -0.12
CA ASN A 113 -13.04 -22.91 -0.50
C ASN A 113 -13.53 -21.48 -0.75
N LYS A 114 -13.20 -20.93 -1.91
CA LYS A 114 -13.55 -19.55 -2.28
C LYS A 114 -15.04 -19.41 -2.58
N MET A 115 -15.58 -18.22 -2.37
CA MET A 115 -16.92 -17.80 -2.79
C MET A 115 -16.79 -16.55 -3.64
N GLU A 116 -17.62 -16.41 -4.66
CA GLU A 116 -17.67 -15.22 -5.51
C GLU A 116 -19.03 -14.53 -5.36
N ILE A 117 -19.01 -13.20 -5.34
CA ILE A 117 -20.20 -12.33 -5.36
C ILE A 117 -19.93 -11.22 -6.39
N ARG A 118 -20.93 -10.87 -7.19
CA ARG A 118 -20.85 -9.80 -8.19
C ARG A 118 -21.72 -8.62 -7.78
N VAL A 119 -21.18 -7.42 -7.89
CA VAL A 119 -21.87 -6.16 -7.67
C VAL A 119 -21.90 -5.39 -8.98
N SER A 120 -23.09 -4.97 -9.41
CA SER A 120 -23.26 -4.11 -10.59
C SER A 120 -24.48 -3.20 -10.45
N GLN A 121 -24.31 -1.90 -10.67
CA GLN A 121 -25.40 -0.92 -10.59
C GLN A 121 -26.45 -1.14 -11.69
N ASP A 122 -26.08 -1.74 -12.83
CA ASP A 122 -26.98 -2.06 -13.95
C ASP A 122 -27.86 -3.31 -13.69
N GLY A 123 -27.70 -3.97 -12.54
CA GLY A 123 -28.48 -5.14 -12.16
C GLY A 123 -28.02 -6.47 -12.77
N LYS A 124 -26.91 -6.51 -13.51
CA LYS A 124 -26.34 -7.76 -14.05
C LYS A 124 -25.48 -8.55 -13.05
N GLY A 125 -25.27 -8.02 -11.85
CA GLY A 125 -24.61 -8.69 -10.73
C GLY A 125 -25.63 -9.25 -9.73
N ASP A 126 -25.13 -9.97 -8.73
CA ASP A 126 -25.95 -10.51 -7.63
C ASP A 126 -26.54 -9.38 -6.76
N PHE A 127 -25.82 -8.26 -6.65
CA PHE A 127 -26.25 -7.08 -5.90
C PHE A 127 -26.02 -5.78 -6.67
N LYS A 128 -26.84 -4.76 -6.39
CA LYS A 128 -26.66 -3.40 -6.94
C LYS A 128 -25.69 -2.52 -6.15
N THR A 129 -25.46 -2.84 -4.87
CA THR A 129 -24.63 -2.04 -3.96
C THR A 129 -23.65 -2.92 -3.21
N ILE A 130 -22.51 -2.37 -2.84
CA ILE A 130 -21.40 -3.09 -2.21
C ILE A 130 -21.79 -3.46 -0.78
N GLN A 131 -22.44 -2.56 -0.03
CA GLN A 131 -22.84 -2.88 1.34
C GLN A 131 -23.83 -4.04 1.41
N LYS A 132 -24.80 -4.12 0.50
CA LYS A 132 -25.76 -5.24 0.45
C LYS A 132 -25.07 -6.57 0.15
N ALA A 133 -24.07 -6.58 -0.72
CA ALA A 133 -23.27 -7.76 -1.00
C ALA A 133 -22.52 -8.23 0.26
N ILE A 134 -21.92 -7.29 1.01
CA ILE A 134 -21.23 -7.58 2.28
C ILE A 134 -22.22 -8.12 3.33
N ASP A 135 -23.39 -7.49 3.46
CA ASP A 135 -24.43 -7.87 4.43
C ASP A 135 -25.02 -9.27 4.17
N SER A 136 -24.89 -9.79 2.95
CA SER A 136 -25.33 -11.14 2.59
C SER A 136 -24.41 -12.25 3.14
N ILE A 137 -23.19 -11.90 3.57
CA ILE A 137 -22.21 -12.86 4.05
C ILE A 137 -22.46 -13.16 5.53
N PRO A 138 -22.63 -14.44 5.93
CA PRO A 138 -22.80 -14.80 7.33
C PRO A 138 -21.60 -14.36 8.20
N PRO A 139 -21.84 -13.92 9.46
CA PRO A 139 -20.76 -13.58 10.38
C PRO A 139 -19.90 -14.81 10.69
N HIS A 140 -18.66 -14.57 11.14
CA HIS A 140 -17.65 -15.59 11.39
C HIS A 140 -17.22 -16.34 10.12
N ASN A 141 -17.17 -15.61 9.01
CA ASN A 141 -16.73 -16.14 7.72
C ASN A 141 -15.34 -16.79 7.82
N ALA A 142 -15.23 -18.03 7.35
CA ALA A 142 -13.98 -18.81 7.36
C ALA A 142 -13.43 -19.05 5.95
N ARG A 143 -14.04 -18.46 4.92
CA ARG A 143 -13.76 -18.69 3.49
C ARG A 143 -13.32 -17.40 2.83
N ARG A 144 -12.44 -17.45 1.82
CA ARG A 144 -12.15 -16.28 0.99
C ARG A 144 -13.40 -15.90 0.18
N VAL A 145 -13.94 -14.70 0.40
CA VAL A 145 -15.06 -14.17 -0.40
C VAL A 145 -14.54 -13.11 -1.36
N LEU A 146 -14.63 -13.37 -2.65
CA LEU A 146 -14.24 -12.47 -3.74
C LEU A 146 -15.48 -11.68 -4.19
N ILE A 147 -15.49 -10.38 -3.91
CA ILE A 147 -16.56 -9.47 -4.33
C ILE A 147 -16.05 -8.71 -5.56
N TYR A 148 -16.52 -9.12 -6.73
CA TYR A 148 -16.23 -8.46 -8.00
C TYR A 148 -17.18 -7.29 -8.19
N ILE A 149 -16.64 -6.08 -8.28
CA ILE A 149 -17.41 -4.84 -8.39
C ILE A 149 -17.25 -4.30 -9.80
N HIS A 150 -18.33 -4.29 -10.58
CA HIS A 150 -18.34 -3.75 -11.93
C HIS A 150 -18.05 -2.24 -11.94
N PRO A 151 -17.51 -1.70 -13.05
CA PRO A 151 -17.25 -0.28 -13.20
C PRO A 151 -18.46 0.57 -12.82
N GLY A 152 -18.21 1.70 -12.17
CA GLY A 152 -19.27 2.58 -11.70
C GLY A 152 -18.83 3.47 -10.54
N LEU A 153 -19.66 4.46 -10.26
CA LEU A 153 -19.53 5.35 -9.12
C LEU A 153 -20.52 4.91 -8.03
N TYR A 154 -20.00 4.28 -6.98
CA TYR A 154 -20.74 3.77 -5.85
C TYR A 154 -20.74 4.83 -4.74
N ARG A 155 -21.82 5.62 -4.67
CA ARG A 155 -22.04 6.60 -3.61
C ARG A 155 -22.68 5.93 -2.41
N GLU A 156 -21.87 5.29 -1.59
CA GLU A 156 -22.32 4.57 -0.40
C GLU A 156 -21.24 4.54 0.69
N LYS A 157 -21.69 4.41 1.94
CA LYS A 157 -20.83 4.18 3.09
C LYS A 157 -20.68 2.68 3.30
N VAL A 158 -19.46 2.18 3.25
CA VAL A 158 -19.16 0.74 3.33
C VAL A 158 -18.51 0.42 4.67
N HIS A 159 -19.05 -0.56 5.40
CA HIS A 159 -18.46 -1.09 6.62
C HIS A 159 -18.29 -2.61 6.53
N ILE A 160 -17.03 -3.05 6.63
CA ILE A 160 -16.68 -4.46 6.77
C ILE A 160 -16.37 -4.73 8.23
N SER A 161 -17.33 -5.34 8.92
CA SER A 161 -17.21 -5.70 10.33
C SER A 161 -16.08 -6.71 10.59
N LYS A 162 -15.47 -6.64 11.79
CA LYS A 162 -14.47 -7.61 12.28
C LYS A 162 -14.91 -9.08 12.22
N LYS A 163 -16.22 -9.33 12.13
CA LYS A 163 -16.81 -10.68 12.01
C LYS A 163 -16.68 -11.26 10.61
N LEU A 164 -16.20 -10.51 9.62
CA LEU A 164 -16.11 -10.91 8.21
C LEU A 164 -14.65 -10.91 7.72
N PRO A 165 -13.75 -11.73 8.29
CA PRO A 165 -12.38 -11.82 7.78
C PRO A 165 -12.36 -12.45 6.38
N PHE A 166 -11.23 -12.35 5.69
CA PHE A 166 -10.99 -12.95 4.37
C PHE A 166 -11.88 -12.43 3.22
N LEU A 167 -12.37 -11.20 3.32
CA LEU A 167 -13.03 -10.54 2.19
C LEU A 167 -12.01 -9.93 1.22
N THR A 168 -12.34 -9.98 -0.07
CA THR A 168 -11.54 -9.35 -1.12
C THR A 168 -12.43 -8.56 -2.07
N LEU A 169 -12.21 -7.25 -2.18
CA LEU A 169 -12.85 -6.42 -3.20
C LEU A 169 -11.98 -6.38 -4.45
N ILE A 170 -12.54 -6.68 -5.61
CA ILE A 170 -11.82 -6.73 -6.88
C ILE A 170 -12.62 -5.96 -7.93
N ALA A 171 -11.97 -5.12 -8.73
CA ALA A 171 -12.64 -4.56 -9.91
C ALA A 171 -13.06 -5.68 -10.88
N GLY A 172 -14.30 -5.63 -11.36
CA GLY A 172 -14.77 -6.48 -12.46
C GLY A 172 -14.03 -6.21 -13.77
N ASN A 173 -13.50 -5.00 -13.94
CA ASN A 173 -12.62 -4.59 -15.04
C ASN A 173 -11.49 -3.69 -14.51
N SER A 174 -10.24 -4.14 -14.59
CA SER A 174 -9.09 -3.38 -14.07
C SER A 174 -8.78 -2.09 -14.83
N SER A 175 -9.22 -1.99 -16.09
CA SER A 175 -8.98 -0.80 -16.92
C SER A 175 -9.97 0.33 -16.62
N ASP A 176 -11.07 0.01 -15.93
CA ASP A 176 -12.10 0.95 -15.49
C ASP A 176 -12.52 0.60 -14.05
N PRO A 177 -11.63 0.85 -13.08
CA PRO A 177 -11.85 0.44 -11.70
C PRO A 177 -13.04 1.17 -11.07
N PRO A 178 -13.89 0.49 -10.29
CA PRO A 178 -15.00 1.13 -9.61
C PRO A 178 -14.50 2.11 -8.56
N LYS A 179 -15.27 3.19 -8.37
CA LYS A 179 -15.01 4.20 -7.35
C LYS A 179 -16.07 4.18 -6.27
N ILE A 180 -15.65 4.01 -5.02
CA ILE A 180 -16.50 4.13 -3.82
C ILE A 180 -16.29 5.53 -3.25
N SER A 181 -17.35 6.33 -3.20
CA SER A 181 -17.27 7.76 -2.93
C SER A 181 -18.23 8.19 -1.83
N GLY A 182 -17.73 8.97 -0.88
CA GLY A 182 -18.47 9.60 0.21
C GLY A 182 -17.97 11.03 0.42
N ASN A 183 -18.52 11.74 1.39
CA ASN A 183 -18.21 13.15 1.63
C ASN A 183 -18.33 13.55 3.10
N ASP A 184 -18.36 12.59 4.02
CA ASP A 184 -18.49 12.86 5.44
C ASP A 184 -17.22 13.53 5.98
N THR A 185 -17.42 14.48 6.89
CA THR A 185 -16.38 15.14 7.69
C THR A 185 -16.46 14.71 9.15
N ALA A 186 -15.43 15.03 9.93
CA ALA A 186 -15.43 14.75 11.37
C ALA A 186 -16.44 15.59 12.16
N SER A 187 -16.83 16.76 11.64
CA SER A 187 -17.86 17.64 12.23
C SER A 187 -19.28 17.22 11.91
N ASP A 188 -19.51 16.45 10.85
CA ASP A 188 -20.85 16.02 10.46
C ASP A 188 -21.52 15.23 11.59
N MET A 189 -22.82 15.42 11.76
CA MET A 189 -23.58 14.74 12.81
C MET A 189 -23.92 13.32 12.38
N GLY A 190 -23.56 12.34 13.21
CA GLY A 190 -23.97 10.96 13.09
C GLY A 190 -25.44 10.76 13.45
N ARG A 191 -25.94 9.53 13.23
CA ARG A 191 -27.33 9.15 13.53
C ARG A 191 -27.67 9.22 15.03
N ASP A 192 -26.66 9.21 15.89
CA ASP A 192 -26.77 9.35 17.34
C ASP A 192 -26.79 10.82 17.80
N GLY A 193 -26.82 11.78 16.86
CA GLY A 193 -26.82 13.21 17.13
C GLY A 193 -25.46 13.75 17.61
N ARG A 194 -24.39 12.96 17.49
CA ARG A 194 -23.03 13.35 17.88
C ARG A 194 -22.15 13.53 16.65
N PRO A 195 -21.12 14.40 16.68
CA PRO A 195 -20.18 14.50 15.58
C PRO A 195 -19.53 13.15 15.28
N LEU A 196 -19.39 12.79 14.00
CA LEU A 196 -18.78 11.55 13.55
C LEU A 196 -17.34 11.40 14.08
N ARG A 197 -16.65 12.53 14.25
CA ARG A 197 -15.19 12.58 14.45
C ARG A 197 -14.47 11.92 13.26
N THR A 198 -13.15 12.01 13.22
CA THR A 198 -12.35 11.43 12.14
C THR A 198 -12.60 9.93 11.96
N PHE A 199 -12.82 9.19 13.05
CA PHE A 199 -12.96 7.74 12.98
C PHE A 199 -14.20 7.29 12.17
N HIS A 200 -15.33 7.99 12.33
CA HIS A 200 -16.57 7.65 11.64
C HIS A 200 -16.81 8.45 10.36
N SER A 201 -15.94 9.38 9.96
CA SER A 201 -16.02 10.06 8.66
C SER A 201 -15.55 9.20 7.47
N ALA A 202 -15.07 7.97 7.73
CA ALA A 202 -14.60 7.06 6.69
C ALA A 202 -15.70 6.67 5.69
N THR A 203 -15.48 6.92 4.39
CA THR A 203 -16.33 6.37 3.30
C THR A 203 -16.32 4.84 3.34
N VAL A 204 -15.13 4.24 3.48
CA VAL A 204 -14.96 2.79 3.62
C VAL A 204 -14.22 2.47 4.92
N ALA A 205 -14.87 1.71 5.80
CA ALA A 205 -14.33 1.28 7.08
C ALA A 205 -14.14 -0.25 7.10
N ILE A 206 -12.90 -0.70 7.27
CA ILE A 206 -12.55 -2.12 7.27
C ILE A 206 -12.01 -2.51 8.64
N ASP A 207 -12.81 -3.26 9.40
CA ASP A 207 -12.44 -3.80 10.71
C ASP A 207 -12.05 -5.29 10.64
N ALA A 208 -12.16 -5.91 9.47
CA ALA A 208 -11.88 -7.32 9.23
C ALA A 208 -10.41 -7.62 8.92
N ASP A 209 -9.90 -8.71 9.50
CA ASP A 209 -8.57 -9.23 9.22
C ASP A 209 -8.50 -9.90 7.84
N TYR A 210 -7.30 -9.98 7.27
CA TYR A 210 -7.03 -10.62 5.97
C TYR A 210 -7.79 -10.02 4.79
N PHE A 211 -8.21 -8.76 4.92
CA PHE A 211 -8.86 -8.03 3.85
C PHE A 211 -7.91 -7.78 2.66
N VAL A 212 -8.42 -7.86 1.44
CA VAL A 212 -7.66 -7.48 0.25
C VAL A 212 -8.50 -6.56 -0.64
N ALA A 213 -7.89 -5.53 -1.23
CA ALA A 213 -8.49 -4.78 -2.33
C ALA A 213 -7.56 -4.77 -3.55
N VAL A 214 -8.15 -4.95 -4.74
CA VAL A 214 -7.41 -4.98 -6.01
C VAL A 214 -8.12 -4.08 -7.03
N ASN A 215 -7.41 -3.06 -7.51
CA ASN A 215 -7.92 -2.09 -8.49
C ASN A 215 -9.21 -1.37 -8.04
N ILE A 216 -9.31 -0.94 -6.78
CA ILE A 216 -10.47 -0.18 -6.27
C ILE A 216 -10.06 1.26 -5.99
N LEU A 217 -10.93 2.23 -6.32
CA LEU A 217 -10.74 3.63 -5.97
C LEU A 217 -11.62 3.99 -4.77
N PHE A 218 -11.01 4.51 -3.70
CA PHE A 218 -11.68 4.98 -2.50
C PHE A 218 -11.59 6.50 -2.43
N GLU A 219 -12.72 7.18 -2.23
CA GLU A 219 -12.79 8.64 -2.29
C GLU A 219 -13.61 9.21 -1.12
N ASN A 220 -13.08 10.29 -0.54
CA ASN A 220 -13.87 11.24 0.23
C ASN A 220 -13.75 12.61 -0.45
N THR A 221 -14.88 13.17 -0.89
CA THR A 221 -14.94 14.43 -1.64
C THR A 221 -15.07 15.66 -0.74
N ALA A 222 -15.07 15.50 0.58
CA ALA A 222 -15.09 16.63 1.51
C ALA A 222 -13.88 17.52 1.23
N LYS A 223 -14.16 18.82 1.03
CA LYS A 223 -13.11 19.82 0.90
C LYS A 223 -12.76 20.27 2.32
N ALA A 224 -11.49 20.12 2.69
CA ALA A 224 -10.94 20.89 3.79
C ALA A 224 -10.54 22.26 3.22
N ASP A 225 -10.96 23.35 3.86
CA ASP A 225 -10.45 24.68 3.56
C ASP A 225 -9.02 24.74 4.09
N VAL A 226 -8.06 24.35 3.24
CA VAL A 226 -6.61 24.15 3.57
C VAL A 226 -5.89 25.46 3.98
N GLY A 227 -6.61 26.53 4.33
CA GLY A 227 -6.09 27.82 4.78
C GLY A 227 -6.50 28.22 6.20
N ARG A 228 -7.43 27.50 6.85
CA ARG A 228 -7.85 27.74 8.23
C ARG A 228 -7.87 26.39 8.92
N SER A 229 -7.21 26.25 10.07
CA SER A 229 -7.46 25.11 10.97
C SER A 229 -8.89 25.25 11.51
N VAL A 230 -9.87 24.92 10.70
CA VAL A 230 -11.25 24.74 11.13
C VAL A 230 -11.31 23.33 11.71
N ASN A 231 -11.60 23.25 13.00
CA ASN A 231 -11.80 21.96 13.66
C ASN A 231 -12.97 21.22 12.99
N GLY A 232 -12.73 19.98 12.52
CA GLY A 232 -13.81 19.10 12.04
C GLY A 232 -13.77 18.73 10.56
N GLU A 233 -12.86 19.31 9.75
CA GLU A 233 -12.83 19.08 8.29
C GLU A 233 -12.17 17.75 7.85
N GLN A 234 -11.77 16.89 8.79
CA GLN A 234 -11.14 15.60 8.49
C GLN A 234 -12.11 14.68 7.72
N GLY A 235 -11.75 14.30 6.49
CA GLY A 235 -12.57 13.47 5.61
C GLY A 235 -11.83 12.21 5.18
N VAL A 236 -12.14 11.08 5.81
CA VAL A 236 -11.44 9.82 5.56
C VAL A 236 -12.04 9.10 4.35
N ALA A 237 -11.22 8.78 3.34
CA ALA A 237 -11.64 7.95 2.21
C ALA A 237 -11.67 6.47 2.58
N LEU A 238 -10.62 6.01 3.29
CA LEU A 238 -10.56 4.64 3.78
C LEU A 238 -9.92 4.57 5.16
N ARG A 239 -10.56 3.79 6.05
CA ARG A 239 -10.02 3.39 7.35
C ARG A 239 -9.78 1.89 7.38
N ILE A 240 -8.57 1.47 7.75
CA ILE A 240 -8.22 0.06 7.93
C ILE A 240 -7.76 -0.24 9.38
N THR A 241 -8.53 -1.06 10.08
CA THR A 241 -8.28 -1.49 11.47
C THR A 241 -7.90 -2.98 11.56
N GLY A 242 -8.40 -3.81 10.64
CA GLY A 242 -8.14 -5.24 10.62
C GLY A 242 -6.73 -5.55 10.14
N THR A 243 -6.08 -6.54 10.74
CA THR A 243 -4.67 -6.85 10.48
C THR A 243 -4.47 -7.78 9.28
N LYS A 244 -3.24 -7.83 8.76
CA LYS A 244 -2.85 -8.62 7.58
C LYS A 244 -3.66 -8.24 6.33
N ALA A 245 -3.93 -6.96 6.16
CA ALA A 245 -4.65 -6.43 5.00
C ALA A 245 -3.70 -6.02 3.86
N ALA A 246 -4.15 -6.13 2.62
CA ALA A 246 -3.36 -5.76 1.45
C ALA A 246 -4.15 -4.99 0.39
N PHE A 247 -3.51 -4.03 -0.24
CA PHE A 247 -4.07 -3.17 -1.29
C PHE A 247 -3.15 -3.19 -2.50
N PHE A 248 -3.70 -3.53 -3.67
CA PHE A 248 -2.94 -3.65 -4.91
C PHE A 248 -3.56 -2.75 -5.98
N ASN A 249 -2.76 -1.83 -6.51
CA ASN A 249 -3.20 -0.89 -7.56
C ASN A 249 -4.46 -0.10 -7.16
N CYS A 250 -4.64 0.20 -5.88
CA CYS A 250 -5.78 0.97 -5.39
C CYS A 250 -5.50 2.48 -5.46
N GLY A 251 -6.56 3.26 -5.61
CA GLY A 251 -6.52 4.72 -5.50
C GLY A 251 -7.18 5.18 -4.20
N PHE A 252 -6.57 6.16 -3.53
CA PHE A 252 -7.11 6.80 -2.32
C PHE A 252 -7.14 8.31 -2.56
N TYR A 253 -8.33 8.91 -2.53
CA TYR A 253 -8.54 10.30 -2.90
C TYR A 253 -9.23 11.04 -1.75
N GLY A 254 -8.60 12.12 -1.29
CA GLY A 254 -9.18 13.02 -0.31
C GLY A 254 -8.37 14.31 -0.19
N SER A 255 -8.58 15.02 0.91
CA SER A 255 -7.80 16.20 1.30
C SER A 255 -7.12 15.95 2.65
N GLN A 256 -7.72 16.38 3.76
CA GLN A 256 -7.23 16.08 5.10
C GLN A 256 -7.63 14.67 5.53
N ASP A 257 -6.69 13.92 6.14
CA ASP A 257 -6.95 12.60 6.74
C ASP A 257 -7.44 11.53 5.74
N THR A 258 -6.93 11.51 4.51
CA THR A 258 -7.43 10.64 3.42
C THR A 258 -7.39 9.14 3.75
N LEU A 259 -6.24 8.62 4.18
CA LEU A 259 -6.04 7.21 4.50
C LEU A 259 -5.74 7.04 5.99
N TYR A 260 -6.74 6.55 6.72
CA TYR A 260 -6.57 6.21 8.13
C TYR A 260 -6.08 4.78 8.28
N ASP A 261 -4.76 4.62 8.22
CA ASP A 261 -4.04 3.40 8.54
C ASP A 261 -4.03 3.18 10.06
N HIS A 262 -5.20 2.83 10.58
CA HIS A 262 -5.54 2.92 11.99
C HIS A 262 -4.64 2.01 12.84
N LYS A 263 -4.63 0.70 12.60
CA LYS A 263 -3.75 -0.27 13.28
C LYS A 263 -3.72 -1.60 12.52
N GLY A 264 -2.65 -2.36 12.67
CA GLY A 264 -2.51 -3.69 12.04
C GLY A 264 -1.22 -3.81 11.23
N LEU A 265 -1.07 -4.96 10.57
CA LEU A 265 -0.02 -5.20 9.57
C LEU A 265 -0.62 -4.98 8.18
N HIS A 266 -0.14 -3.97 7.45
CA HIS A 266 -0.73 -3.63 6.14
C HIS A 266 0.31 -3.54 5.03
N TYR A 267 -0.11 -3.92 3.83
CA TYR A 267 0.69 -3.82 2.62
C TYR A 267 -0.04 -3.03 1.54
N PHE A 268 0.60 -1.97 1.04
CA PHE A 268 0.09 -1.17 -0.07
C PHE A 268 1.10 -1.28 -1.21
N LYS A 269 0.68 -1.80 -2.36
CA LYS A 269 1.56 -2.00 -3.50
C LYS A 269 1.00 -1.35 -4.74
N ASN A 270 1.82 -0.53 -5.40
CA ASN A 270 1.45 0.20 -6.62
C ASN A 270 0.21 1.09 -6.43
N CYS A 271 -0.04 1.59 -5.21
CA CYS A 271 -1.21 2.40 -4.92
C CYS A 271 -0.95 3.88 -5.24
N PHE A 272 -2.00 4.60 -5.59
CA PHE A 272 -2.01 6.06 -5.69
C PHE A 272 -2.73 6.64 -4.47
N ILE A 273 -2.09 7.58 -3.76
CA ILE A 273 -2.65 8.19 -2.56
C ILE A 273 -2.53 9.71 -2.68
N GLN A 274 -3.65 10.41 -2.62
CA GLN A 274 -3.73 11.85 -2.77
C GLN A 274 -4.34 12.51 -1.54
N GLY A 275 -3.73 13.60 -1.06
CA GLY A 275 -4.32 14.46 -0.04
C GLY A 275 -3.46 15.69 0.27
N ALA A 276 -3.78 16.37 1.36
CA ALA A 276 -3.10 17.59 1.81
C ALA A 276 -2.52 17.43 3.22
N VAL A 277 -3.34 17.54 4.26
CA VAL A 277 -2.89 17.46 5.65
C VAL A 277 -3.05 16.02 6.17
N ASP A 278 -1.97 15.44 6.69
CA ASP A 278 -1.94 14.12 7.35
C ASP A 278 -2.60 13.00 6.54
N PHE A 279 -2.45 13.05 5.22
CA PHE A 279 -3.30 12.22 4.37
C PHE A 279 -2.96 10.72 4.44
N ILE A 280 -1.88 10.32 5.12
CA ILE A 280 -1.62 8.96 5.60
C ILE A 280 -1.34 9.01 7.10
N PHE A 281 -2.25 8.51 7.93
CA PHE A 281 -2.12 8.67 9.38
C PHE A 281 -2.66 7.48 10.15
N GLY A 282 -2.19 7.34 11.40
CA GLY A 282 -2.61 6.25 12.29
C GLY A 282 -1.44 5.51 12.93
N TYR A 283 -1.71 4.33 13.46
CA TYR A 283 -0.79 3.51 14.26
C TYR A 283 -0.35 2.22 13.53
N GLY A 284 -0.71 2.03 12.27
CA GLY A 284 -0.34 0.84 11.49
C GLY A 284 1.17 0.52 11.48
N ARG A 285 1.47 -0.76 11.26
CA ARG A 285 2.79 -1.24 10.83
C ARG A 285 2.69 -1.60 9.36
N SER A 286 3.11 -0.67 8.50
CA SER A 286 2.69 -0.69 7.11
C SER A 286 3.83 -0.48 6.15
N LEU A 287 3.86 -1.30 5.10
CA LEU A 287 4.78 -1.17 3.99
C LEU A 287 4.03 -0.64 2.77
N TYR A 288 4.42 0.55 2.32
CA TYR A 288 4.00 1.16 1.07
C TYR A 288 5.12 0.95 0.05
N GLN A 289 4.86 0.15 -0.98
CA GLN A 289 5.85 -0.20 -1.97
C GLN A 289 5.39 0.22 -3.37
N ASN A 290 6.26 0.94 -4.09
CA ASN A 290 5.97 1.44 -5.42
C ASN A 290 4.72 2.33 -5.48
N CYS A 291 4.39 3.03 -4.39
CA CYS A 291 3.21 3.89 -4.33
C CYS A 291 3.54 5.29 -4.85
N HIS A 292 2.53 5.97 -5.39
CA HIS A 292 2.60 7.39 -5.74
C HIS A 292 1.81 8.20 -4.72
N LEU A 293 2.52 9.03 -3.96
CA LEU A 293 1.95 9.98 -3.00
C LEU A 293 1.86 11.35 -3.68
N LYS A 294 0.64 11.88 -3.82
CA LYS A 294 0.39 13.14 -4.50
C LYS A 294 -0.20 14.18 -3.54
N SER A 295 0.58 15.19 -3.22
CA SER A 295 0.07 16.36 -2.52
C SER A 295 -0.86 17.18 -3.40
N VAL A 296 -1.98 17.64 -2.82
CA VAL A 296 -2.87 18.67 -3.38
C VAL A 296 -2.97 19.88 -2.47
N ALA A 297 -1.97 20.09 -1.62
CA ALA A 297 -1.90 21.25 -0.74
C ALA A 297 -1.84 22.57 -1.53
N GLN A 298 -2.43 23.61 -0.95
CA GLN A 298 -2.39 24.97 -1.47
C GLN A 298 -1.15 25.72 -0.96
N ASN A 299 -0.74 26.77 -1.67
CA ASN A 299 0.39 27.60 -1.27
C ASN A 299 0.07 28.39 0.01
N GLY A 300 1.04 28.51 0.93
CA GLY A 300 0.90 29.28 2.16
C GLY A 300 0.59 28.46 3.42
N VAL A 301 0.20 27.19 3.30
CA VAL A 301 0.02 26.27 4.44
C VAL A 301 0.86 25.01 4.23
N ALA A 302 1.68 24.68 5.23
CA ALA A 302 2.49 23.47 5.20
C ALA A 302 1.62 22.24 5.47
N ALA A 303 1.50 21.38 4.45
CA ALA A 303 0.85 20.09 4.53
C ALA A 303 1.80 19.01 5.09
N SER A 304 1.28 17.81 5.31
CA SER A 304 2.13 16.67 5.68
C SER A 304 1.64 15.39 5.02
N LEU A 305 2.57 14.63 4.45
CA LEU A 305 2.24 13.34 3.84
C LEU A 305 1.81 12.33 4.90
N THR A 306 2.44 12.37 6.09
CA THR A 306 2.24 11.35 7.12
C THR A 306 2.08 11.92 8.53
N ALA A 307 1.20 11.28 9.32
CA ALA A 307 1.08 11.53 10.76
C ALA A 307 0.98 10.20 11.52
N GLN A 308 2.14 9.62 11.85
CA GLN A 308 2.21 8.32 12.50
C GLN A 308 2.10 8.45 14.04
N LYS A 309 1.31 7.58 14.67
CA LYS A 309 0.85 7.68 16.07
C LYS A 309 1.54 6.72 17.04
N ARG A 310 2.74 6.23 16.78
CA ARG A 310 3.42 5.31 17.69
C ARG A 310 3.69 6.01 19.02
N THR A 311 3.19 5.45 20.12
CA THR A 311 3.21 6.09 21.45
C THR A 311 4.26 5.53 22.41
N ALA A 312 4.93 4.43 22.08
CA ALA A 312 5.99 3.85 22.92
C ALA A 312 7.11 3.22 22.09
N LYS A 313 8.34 3.22 22.63
CA LYS A 313 9.53 2.62 22.01
C LYS A 313 9.37 1.12 21.74
N SER A 314 8.71 0.40 22.66
CA SER A 314 8.48 -1.05 22.60
C SER A 314 7.53 -1.48 21.47
N PHE A 315 6.76 -0.56 20.91
CA PHE A 315 5.82 -0.88 19.84
C PHE A 315 6.53 -0.96 18.48
N ALA A 316 6.15 -1.98 17.71
CA ALA A 316 6.69 -2.25 16.39
C ALA A 316 5.99 -1.49 15.24
N SER A 317 5.00 -0.63 15.53
CA SER A 317 4.31 0.18 14.52
C SER A 317 5.24 1.15 13.77
N GLY A 318 4.79 1.64 12.62
CA GLY A 318 5.59 2.48 11.75
C GLY A 318 5.16 2.41 10.30
N PHE A 319 5.40 3.48 9.56
CA PHE A 319 5.19 3.52 8.12
C PHE A 319 6.53 3.43 7.39
N SER A 320 6.64 2.52 6.43
CA SER A 320 7.80 2.40 5.56
C SER A 320 7.40 2.57 4.10
N PHE A 321 8.05 3.51 3.41
CA PHE A 321 7.82 3.84 2.01
C PHE A 321 9.03 3.43 1.20
N THR A 322 8.88 2.42 0.35
CA THR A 322 9.97 1.87 -0.47
C THR A 322 9.69 2.05 -1.94
N ASN A 323 10.64 2.68 -2.66
CA ASN A 323 10.53 2.94 -4.10
C ASN A 323 9.26 3.71 -4.46
N CYS A 324 8.85 4.65 -3.60
CA CYS A 324 7.68 5.47 -3.81
C CYS A 324 8.04 6.77 -4.53
N THR A 325 7.04 7.42 -5.12
CA THR A 325 7.19 8.74 -5.73
C THR A 325 6.35 9.74 -4.96
N VAL A 326 6.94 10.86 -4.55
CA VAL A 326 6.26 11.99 -3.93
C VAL A 326 6.27 13.16 -4.92
N THR A 327 5.09 13.61 -5.33
CA THR A 327 4.92 14.80 -6.20
C THR A 327 3.73 15.62 -5.73
N GLY A 328 3.42 16.72 -6.40
CA GLY A 328 2.16 17.43 -6.22
C GLY A 328 2.36 18.93 -6.14
N SER A 329 1.51 19.58 -5.35
CA SER A 329 1.54 21.03 -5.11
C SER A 329 1.76 21.37 -3.64
N GLY A 330 2.03 22.66 -3.39
CA GLY A 330 2.20 23.24 -2.07
C GLY A 330 3.55 22.91 -1.44
N SER A 331 3.62 23.09 -0.12
CA SER A 331 4.81 22.78 0.68
C SER A 331 4.46 21.66 1.65
N VAL A 332 5.25 20.59 1.69
CA VAL A 332 4.94 19.41 2.50
C VAL A 332 6.10 18.97 3.39
N TYR A 333 5.75 18.56 4.60
CA TYR A 333 6.59 17.67 5.39
C TYR A 333 6.38 16.22 4.95
N LEU A 334 7.46 15.42 4.90
CA LEU A 334 7.39 13.97 4.76
C LEU A 334 6.54 13.34 5.88
N GLY A 335 6.60 13.92 7.07
CA GLY A 335 5.74 13.53 8.17
C GLY A 335 5.81 14.47 9.37
N ARG A 336 4.77 14.45 10.19
CA ARG A 336 4.74 15.11 11.50
C ARG A 336 4.37 14.15 12.62
N ALA A 337 5.02 14.29 13.77
CA ALA A 337 4.99 13.30 14.85
C ALA A 337 3.71 13.36 15.69
N TRP A 338 2.62 12.72 15.21
CA TRP A 338 1.37 12.65 15.99
C TRP A 338 1.56 11.87 17.30
N GLY A 339 2.33 10.78 17.28
CA GLY A 339 2.73 10.03 18.47
C GLY A 339 4.14 10.38 18.97
N ASP A 340 4.37 10.27 20.27
CA ASP A 340 5.66 10.64 20.89
C ASP A 340 6.85 9.80 20.42
N TYR A 341 6.61 8.61 19.90
CA TYR A 341 7.61 7.72 19.34
C TYR A 341 7.39 7.49 17.84
N SER A 342 6.72 8.42 17.15
CA SER A 342 6.40 8.32 15.73
C SER A 342 7.58 7.80 14.90
N ARG A 343 7.28 6.93 13.94
CA ARG A 343 8.27 6.24 13.11
C ARG A 343 7.83 6.18 11.67
N VAL A 344 8.63 6.80 10.80
CA VAL A 344 8.38 6.90 9.36
C VAL A 344 9.72 6.79 8.62
N ILE A 345 9.79 5.94 7.62
CA ILE A 345 11.01 5.72 6.83
C ILE A 345 10.68 5.86 5.35
N PHE A 346 11.48 6.64 4.61
CA PHE A 346 11.49 6.65 3.14
C PHE A 346 12.79 6.00 2.64
N SER A 347 12.69 5.07 1.70
CA SER A 347 13.82 4.34 1.12
C SER A 347 13.70 4.25 -0.39
N PHE A 348 14.75 4.64 -1.13
CA PHE A 348 14.78 4.62 -2.59
C PHE A 348 13.64 5.41 -3.26
N SER A 349 13.07 6.38 -2.55
CA SER A 349 11.90 7.12 -3.01
C SER A 349 12.32 8.40 -3.71
N TYR A 350 11.61 8.77 -4.78
CA TYR A 350 11.75 10.07 -5.44
C TYR A 350 10.95 11.12 -4.68
N LEU A 351 11.61 12.20 -4.27
CA LEU A 351 11.05 13.33 -3.53
C LEU A 351 11.16 14.58 -4.40
N ASP A 352 10.03 15.09 -4.87
CA ASP A 352 9.97 16.29 -5.69
C ASP A 352 10.13 17.58 -4.85
N ALA A 353 10.24 18.74 -5.51
CA ALA A 353 10.66 20.01 -4.90
C ALA A 353 9.68 20.58 -3.86
N LEU A 354 8.46 20.04 -3.79
CA LEU A 354 7.47 20.40 -2.76
C LEU A 354 7.89 20.00 -1.34
N VAL A 355 8.82 19.05 -1.18
CA VAL A 355 9.28 18.61 0.13
C VAL A 355 10.10 19.72 0.77
N LEU A 356 9.64 20.20 1.93
CA LEU A 356 10.30 21.27 2.68
C LEU A 356 11.75 20.88 3.03
N PRO A 357 12.70 21.83 3.04
CA PRO A 357 14.08 21.56 3.41
C PRO A 357 14.23 20.88 4.78
N GLN A 358 13.40 21.29 5.76
CA GLN A 358 13.30 20.70 7.09
C GLN A 358 12.90 19.22 7.05
N GLY A 359 12.13 18.81 6.03
CA GLY A 359 11.64 17.46 5.76
C GLY A 359 10.58 16.97 6.73
N TRP A 360 10.71 17.28 8.02
CA TRP A 360 9.92 16.70 9.10
C TRP A 360 9.49 17.73 10.13
N SER A 361 8.43 17.41 10.88
CA SER A 361 7.99 18.19 12.03
C SER A 361 7.78 17.29 13.25
N ASP A 362 8.16 17.79 14.41
CA ASP A 362 7.94 17.19 15.73
C ASP A 362 6.52 17.44 16.26
N TRP A 363 5.67 18.13 15.47
CA TRP A 363 4.35 18.62 15.88
C TRP A 363 4.42 19.75 16.93
N GLY A 364 5.52 20.51 16.98
CA GLY A 364 5.70 21.57 17.99
C GLY A 364 5.85 21.01 19.40
N GLN A 365 6.50 19.85 19.52
CA GLN A 365 6.68 19.11 20.77
C GLN A 365 8.15 18.66 20.85
N PRO A 366 9.07 19.55 21.26
CA PRO A 366 10.52 19.28 21.18
C PRO A 366 11.00 18.05 21.95
N LEU A 367 10.25 17.61 22.96
CA LEU A 367 10.53 16.37 23.71
C LEU A 367 10.42 15.10 22.85
N ARG A 368 9.86 15.19 21.63
CA ARG A 368 9.74 14.10 20.67
C ARG A 368 11.00 13.91 19.83
N ASP A 369 11.82 14.94 19.67
CA ASP A 369 13.02 14.93 18.82
C ASP A 369 13.97 13.78 19.17
N SER A 370 14.12 13.47 20.46
CA SER A 370 14.96 12.38 20.97
C SER A 370 14.30 10.98 20.88
N LYS A 371 13.01 10.90 20.54
CA LYS A 371 12.19 9.67 20.61
C LYS A 371 11.70 9.19 19.24
N VAL A 372 11.43 10.10 18.32
CA VAL A 372 10.96 9.77 16.97
C VAL A 372 12.03 9.07 16.16
N TYR A 373 11.59 8.29 15.16
CA TYR A 373 12.48 7.61 14.22
C TYR A 373 12.07 7.96 12.80
N TYR A 374 12.56 9.11 12.32
CA TYR A 374 12.31 9.60 10.97
C TYR A 374 13.58 9.48 10.14
N GLY A 375 13.51 8.68 9.08
CA GLY A 375 14.69 8.27 8.34
C GLY A 375 14.52 8.31 6.83
N GLU A 376 15.57 8.74 6.15
CA GLU A 376 15.69 8.70 4.69
C GLU A 376 16.88 7.81 4.30
N TYR A 377 16.68 6.93 3.31
CA TYR A 377 17.74 6.08 2.77
C TYR A 377 17.72 6.10 1.24
N LYS A 378 18.78 6.65 0.64
CA LYS A 378 18.95 6.70 -0.83
C LYS A 378 17.72 7.27 -1.56
N CYS A 379 17.05 8.26 -0.98
CA CYS A 379 16.04 9.04 -1.69
C CYS A 379 16.71 9.90 -2.77
N SER A 380 15.96 10.25 -3.81
CA SER A 380 16.43 11.05 -4.95
C SER A 380 15.44 12.15 -5.30
N GLY A 381 15.82 13.05 -6.20
CA GLY A 381 14.99 14.18 -6.62
C GLY A 381 15.30 15.49 -5.86
N PRO A 382 14.74 16.61 -6.31
CA PRO A 382 15.07 17.94 -5.79
C PRO A 382 14.69 18.13 -4.31
N GLY A 383 13.67 17.42 -3.82
CA GLY A 383 13.26 17.43 -2.41
C GLY A 383 14.08 16.53 -1.48
N ALA A 384 15.00 15.72 -2.03
CA ALA A 384 15.78 14.73 -1.25
C ALA A 384 17.07 15.29 -0.65
N ASN A 385 17.38 16.58 -0.82
CA ASN A 385 18.56 17.19 -0.21
C ASN A 385 18.40 17.27 1.32
N THR A 386 19.27 16.55 2.04
CA THR A 386 19.18 16.42 3.50
C THR A 386 19.94 17.50 4.29
N THR A 387 20.70 18.39 3.63
CA THR A 387 21.60 19.35 4.34
C THR A 387 20.88 20.34 5.26
N ARG A 388 19.60 20.60 5.02
CA ARG A 388 18.75 21.50 5.83
C ARG A 388 17.63 20.78 6.58
N ARG A 389 17.72 19.46 6.71
CA ARG A 389 16.77 18.69 7.53
C ARG A 389 16.87 19.13 8.98
N VAL A 390 15.78 18.95 9.71
CA VAL A 390 15.80 19.09 11.18
C VAL A 390 16.92 18.21 11.77
N PRO A 391 17.64 18.67 12.81
CA PRO A 391 18.85 17.99 13.30
C PRO A 391 18.63 16.55 13.79
N TRP A 392 17.41 16.21 14.20
CA TRP A 392 17.03 14.89 14.69
C TRP A 392 16.56 13.93 13.59
N ALA A 393 16.46 14.38 12.33
CA ALA A 393 16.20 13.52 11.18
C ALA A 393 17.40 12.62 10.90
N ARG A 394 17.14 11.38 10.46
CA ARG A 394 18.19 10.38 10.26
C ARG A 394 18.46 10.18 8.78
N THR A 395 19.72 10.34 8.38
CA THR A 395 20.21 9.75 7.13
C THR A 395 20.65 8.33 7.46
N LEU A 396 19.89 7.34 7.01
CA LEU A 396 20.11 5.95 7.40
C LEU A 396 21.26 5.33 6.61
N THR A 397 22.01 4.45 7.26
CA THR A 397 22.90 3.50 6.59
C THR A 397 22.10 2.36 5.96
N LYS A 398 22.76 1.54 5.13
CA LYS A 398 22.15 0.32 4.59
C LYS A 398 21.63 -0.59 5.73
N GLN A 399 22.45 -0.81 6.76
CA GLN A 399 22.14 -1.68 7.88
C GLN A 399 20.92 -1.19 8.67
N GLU A 400 20.79 0.12 8.88
CA GLU A 400 19.66 0.71 9.60
C GLU A 400 18.37 0.72 8.77
N ALA A 401 18.47 0.79 7.44
CA ALA A 401 17.30 0.77 6.56
C ALA A 401 16.80 -0.66 6.27
N LEU A 402 17.68 -1.67 6.32
CA LEU A 402 17.38 -3.07 6.05
C LEU A 402 16.23 -3.68 6.86
N PRO A 403 15.82 -3.21 8.06
CA PRO A 403 14.63 -3.69 8.75
C PRO A 403 13.31 -3.07 8.27
N PHE A 404 13.35 -2.12 7.32
CA PHE A 404 12.16 -1.38 6.86
C PHE A 404 11.84 -1.54 5.37
N ILE A 405 12.79 -1.96 4.52
CA ILE A 405 12.68 -1.89 3.05
C ILE A 405 11.81 -3.00 2.43
N GLY A 406 11.44 -4.03 3.18
CA GLY A 406 10.92 -5.28 2.61
C GLY A 406 9.81 -5.94 3.41
N PRO A 407 9.25 -7.04 2.87
CA PRO A 407 8.08 -7.72 3.43
C PRO A 407 8.26 -8.23 4.86
N TYR A 408 9.50 -8.48 5.32
CA TYR A 408 9.79 -8.80 6.72
C TYR A 408 9.35 -7.69 7.68
N PHE A 409 9.31 -6.41 7.23
CA PHE A 409 8.88 -5.30 8.08
C PHE A 409 7.43 -5.49 8.53
N ILE A 410 6.60 -6.18 7.75
CA ILE A 410 5.20 -6.43 8.06
C ILE A 410 4.92 -7.92 8.31
N HIS A 411 5.97 -8.71 8.56
CA HIS A 411 5.90 -10.16 8.77
C HIS A 411 5.17 -10.89 7.63
N ALA A 412 5.29 -10.46 6.37
CA ALA A 412 4.45 -11.01 5.28
C ALA A 412 4.67 -12.51 4.98
N HIS A 413 5.67 -13.14 5.59
CA HIS A 413 5.94 -14.58 5.48
C HIS A 413 5.10 -15.44 6.44
N SER A 414 4.40 -14.82 7.41
CA SER A 414 3.58 -15.46 8.46
C SER A 414 2.19 -14.84 8.53
#